data_AF-A0A086Q1L2-F1
#
_entry.id   AF-A0A086Q1L2-F1
#
_cell.length_a   1.000
_cell.length_b   1.000
_cell.length_c   1.000
_cell.angle_alpha   90.00
_cell.angle_beta   90.00
_cell.angle_gamma   90.00
#
_symmetry.space_group_name_H-M   'P 1'
#
loop_
_entity.id
_entity.type
_entity.pdbx_description
1 polymer ?
#
loop_
_entity_poly.entity_id
_entity_poly.type
_entity_poly.pdbx_seq_one_letter_code
_entity_poly.pdbx_strand_id
1 'polypeptide(L)'
;INGCSLKTEENLQVVKAIPLERLHLETDAPWCDIRPTHAGFAILTRELPSIAAEEKKKQKPQNWNPETQIKNRNEPCNIAHVARIVRQLVAPEMPFEAFTEAVCANSLRMFPLMAAK
;
A
#
# COMPACT_ATOMS: atom_id res chain seq x y z
N ILE A 1 6.65 5.66 -0.71
CA ILE A 1 6.52 4.51 0.24
C ILE A 1 5.75 3.40 -0.46
N ASN A 2 6.31 2.20 -0.51
CA ASN A 2 5.73 1.03 -1.16
C ASN A 2 5.84 -0.22 -0.25
N GLY A 3 5.44 -1.39 -0.76
CA GLY A 3 5.50 -2.63 0.02
C GLY A 3 6.92 -3.09 0.40
N CYS A 4 7.97 -2.67 -0.31
CA CYS A 4 9.36 -2.93 0.09
C CYS A 4 9.75 -2.13 1.34
N SER A 5 9.16 -0.94 1.54
CA SER A 5 9.33 -0.11 2.73
C SER A 5 8.57 -0.63 3.96
N LEU A 6 7.90 -1.79 3.87
CA LEU A 6 7.01 -2.32 4.92
C LEU A 6 7.34 -3.77 5.31
N LYS A 7 8.55 -4.24 4.97
CA LYS A 7 8.94 -5.65 5.11
C LYS A 7 9.24 -6.04 6.55
N THR A 8 10.02 -5.23 7.25
CA THR A 8 10.51 -5.52 8.60
C THR A 8 9.93 -4.53 9.62
N GLU A 9 9.99 -4.89 10.90
CA GLU A 9 9.58 -3.99 11.99
C GLU A 9 10.40 -2.69 11.97
N GLU A 10 11.71 -2.79 11.70
CA GLU A 10 12.57 -1.61 11.52
C GLU A 10 12.07 -0.69 10.40
N ASN A 11 11.63 -1.25 9.26
CA ASN A 11 11.04 -0.44 8.20
C ASN A 11 9.76 0.26 8.67
N LEU A 12 8.92 -0.41 9.46
CA LEU A 12 7.70 0.21 9.99
C LEU A 12 8.01 1.37 10.95
N GLN A 13 9.05 1.24 11.78
CA GLN A 13 9.50 2.31 12.67
C GLN A 13 10.02 3.52 11.88
N VAL A 14 10.76 3.29 10.79
CA VAL A 14 11.21 4.37 9.90
C VAL A 14 10.02 5.06 9.23
N VAL A 15 9.06 4.29 8.71
CA VAL A 15 7.85 4.85 8.06
C VAL A 15 7.02 5.66 9.05
N LYS A 16 6.87 5.17 10.30
CA LYS A 16 6.15 5.86 11.38
C LYS A 16 6.71 7.24 11.70
N ALA A 17 8.00 7.46 11.50
CA ALA A 17 8.67 8.75 11.76
C ALA A 17 8.49 9.78 10.62
N ILE A 18 7.89 9.40 9.48
CA ILE A 18 7.74 10.31 8.34
C ILE A 18 6.57 11.27 8.57
N PRO A 19 6.76 12.60 8.46
CA PRO A 19 5.67 13.56 8.55
C PRO A 19 4.63 13.36 7.45
N LEU A 20 3.35 13.44 7.80
CA LEU A 20 2.23 13.17 6.89
C LEU A 20 2.29 14.04 5.62
N GLU A 21 2.62 15.31 5.75
CA GLU A 21 2.71 16.30 4.67
C GLU A 21 3.88 16.08 3.70
N ARG A 22 4.76 15.12 3.99
CA ARG A 22 5.88 14.67 3.16
C ARG A 22 5.70 13.27 2.59
N LEU A 23 4.58 12.61 2.90
CA LEU A 23 4.32 11.26 2.41
C LEU A 23 3.87 11.27 0.96
N HIS A 24 4.45 10.33 0.21
CA HIS A 24 3.97 9.85 -1.09
C HIS A 24 3.83 8.33 -1.02
N LEU A 25 2.77 7.79 -1.62
CA LEU A 25 2.52 6.36 -1.73
C LEU A 25 2.69 5.91 -3.17
N GLU A 26 3.19 4.70 -3.33
CA GLU A 26 3.39 4.07 -4.64
C GLU A 26 3.35 2.55 -4.46
N THR A 27 3.21 1.82 -5.56
CA THR A 27 3.29 0.35 -5.54
C THR A 27 4.64 -0.17 -5.99
N ASP A 28 5.34 0.60 -6.84
CA ASP A 28 6.50 0.15 -7.61
C ASP A 28 6.19 -1.14 -8.41
N ALA A 29 4.94 -1.29 -8.85
CA ALA A 29 4.52 -2.46 -9.62
C ALA A 29 5.34 -2.61 -10.92
N PRO A 30 5.78 -3.82 -11.29
CA PRO A 30 5.33 -5.13 -10.79
C PRO A 30 6.03 -5.63 -9.50
N TRP A 31 6.90 -4.80 -8.90
CA TRP A 31 7.69 -5.12 -7.72
C TRP A 31 6.98 -4.77 -6.41
N CYS A 32 7.68 -4.97 -5.29
CA CYS A 32 7.26 -4.54 -3.97
C CYS A 32 5.87 -5.02 -3.52
N ASP A 33 5.46 -6.22 -3.92
CA ASP A 33 4.25 -6.89 -3.42
C ASP A 33 4.30 -7.04 -1.88
N ILE A 34 3.18 -6.82 -1.20
CA ILE A 34 3.06 -7.00 0.25
C ILE A 34 2.70 -8.46 0.51
N ARG A 35 3.60 -9.20 1.16
CA ARG A 35 3.48 -10.65 1.36
C ARG A 35 3.06 -10.99 2.78
N PRO A 36 2.43 -12.15 3.02
CA PRO A 36 2.09 -12.62 4.37
C PRO A 36 3.24 -12.66 5.37
N THR A 37 4.48 -12.76 4.89
CA THR A 37 5.69 -12.78 5.71
C THR A 37 6.22 -11.38 6.06
N HIS A 38 5.67 -10.31 5.50
CA HIS A 38 6.08 -8.94 5.81
C HIS A 38 5.40 -8.44 7.09
N ALA A 39 6.12 -7.66 7.90
CA ALA A 39 5.59 -7.07 9.13
C ALA A 39 4.32 -6.24 8.87
N GLY A 40 4.29 -5.45 7.79
CA GLY A 40 3.13 -4.65 7.40
C GLY A 40 1.86 -5.48 7.08
N PHE A 41 2.00 -6.75 6.70
CA PHE A 41 0.83 -7.59 6.37
C PHE A 41 -0.02 -7.90 7.61
N ALA A 42 0.60 -8.00 8.79
CA ALA A 42 -0.13 -8.18 10.04
C ALA A 42 -1.01 -6.97 10.37
N ILE A 43 -0.53 -5.76 10.08
CA ILE A 43 -1.32 -4.52 10.21
C ILE A 43 -2.47 -4.54 9.19
N LEU A 44 -2.16 -4.83 7.93
CA LEU A 44 -3.16 -4.88 6.85
C LEU A 44 -4.27 -5.88 7.14
N THR A 45 -3.95 -7.06 7.68
CA THR A 45 -4.94 -8.09 8.01
C THR A 45 -5.89 -7.65 9.11
N ARG A 46 -5.43 -6.83 10.08
CA ARG A 46 -6.29 -6.29 11.13
C ARG A 46 -7.26 -5.23 10.60
N GLU A 47 -6.82 -4.41 9.65
CA GLU A 47 -7.63 -3.34 9.05
C GLU A 47 -8.52 -3.81 7.90
N LEU A 48 -8.09 -4.84 7.18
CA LEU A 48 -8.81 -5.46 6.06
C LEU A 48 -8.73 -6.99 6.17
N PRO A 49 -9.57 -7.62 7.01
CA PRO A 49 -9.52 -9.07 7.22
C PRO A 49 -9.70 -9.92 5.95
N SER A 50 -10.38 -9.40 4.91
CA SER A 50 -10.57 -10.09 3.63
C SER A 50 -9.27 -10.33 2.86
N ILE A 51 -8.21 -9.57 3.13
CA ILE A 51 -6.96 -9.61 2.37
C ILE A 51 -6.31 -11.00 2.38
N ALA A 52 -6.44 -11.75 3.47
CA ALA A 52 -5.90 -13.10 3.57
C ALA A 52 -6.58 -14.08 2.61
N ALA A 53 -7.86 -13.87 2.30
CA ALA A 53 -8.58 -14.65 1.29
C ALA A 53 -8.24 -14.19 -0.13
N GLU A 54 -8.09 -12.88 -0.34
CA GLU A 54 -7.68 -12.31 -1.63
C GLU A 54 -6.28 -12.77 -2.06
N GLU A 55 -5.32 -12.79 -1.13
CA GLU A 55 -3.95 -13.27 -1.40
C GLU A 55 -3.93 -14.75 -1.82
N LYS A 56 -4.83 -15.58 -1.27
CA LYS A 56 -4.97 -16.99 -1.65
C LYS A 56 -5.58 -17.19 -3.04
N LYS A 57 -6.35 -16.22 -3.54
CA LYS A 57 -6.94 -16.26 -4.88
C LYS A 57 -5.93 -15.95 -5.98
N LYS A 58 -4.78 -15.32 -5.64
CA LYS A 58 -3.72 -15.03 -6.61
C LYS A 58 -3.23 -16.31 -7.29
N GLN A 59 -3.21 -16.29 -8.62
CA GLN A 59 -2.90 -17.46 -9.45
C GLN A 59 -1.42 -17.49 -9.87
N LYS A 60 -0.93 -18.70 -10.19
CA LYS A 60 0.35 -18.80 -10.91
C LYS A 60 0.20 -18.21 -12.31
N PRO A 61 1.28 -17.71 -12.96
CA PRO A 61 1.20 -17.10 -14.28
C PRO A 61 0.46 -17.95 -15.33
N GLN A 62 0.67 -19.27 -15.33
CA GLN A 62 0.01 -20.20 -16.27
C GLN A 62 -1.50 -20.39 -16.04
N ASN A 63 -2.03 -19.97 -14.89
CA ASN A 63 -3.44 -20.12 -14.50
C ASN A 63 -4.15 -18.76 -14.43
N TRP A 64 -3.57 -17.70 -15.02
CA TRP A 64 -4.13 -16.37 -14.99
C TRP A 64 -5.48 -16.31 -15.72
N ASN A 65 -6.41 -15.53 -15.15
CA ASN A 65 -7.65 -15.13 -15.80
C ASN A 65 -7.96 -13.66 -15.44
N PRO A 66 -8.88 -12.98 -16.17
CA PRO A 66 -9.20 -11.57 -15.94
C PRO A 66 -9.74 -11.23 -14.55
N GLU A 67 -10.20 -12.21 -13.76
CA GLU A 67 -10.77 -12.02 -12.42
C GLU A 67 -9.73 -12.18 -11.30
N THR A 68 -8.48 -12.52 -11.64
CA THR A 68 -7.43 -12.84 -10.66
C THR A 68 -6.13 -12.10 -10.92
N GLN A 69 -5.44 -11.75 -9.82
CA GLN A 69 -4.07 -11.25 -9.88
C GLN A 69 -3.07 -12.41 -9.95
N ILE A 70 -1.86 -12.14 -10.48
CA ILE A 70 -0.78 -13.12 -10.53
C ILE A 70 0.04 -13.06 -9.24
N LYS A 71 0.30 -14.24 -8.65
CA LYS A 71 1.14 -14.38 -7.46
C LYS A 71 2.55 -13.82 -7.74
N ASN A 72 3.03 -12.96 -6.85
CA ASN A 72 4.32 -12.24 -6.95
C ASN A 72 4.43 -11.20 -8.07
N ARG A 73 3.32 -10.80 -8.72
CA ARG A 73 3.29 -9.65 -9.64
C ARG A 73 2.38 -8.58 -9.04
N ASN A 74 2.98 -7.57 -8.43
CA ASN A 74 2.21 -6.47 -7.86
C ASN A 74 1.52 -5.65 -8.94
N GLU A 75 0.47 -4.91 -8.59
CA GLU A 75 -0.33 -4.10 -9.51
C GLU A 75 -0.64 -2.73 -8.89
N PRO A 76 -0.88 -1.68 -9.71
CA PRO A 76 -1.22 -0.35 -9.20
C PRO A 76 -2.44 -0.31 -8.28
N CYS A 77 -3.43 -1.19 -8.50
CA CYS A 77 -4.63 -1.28 -7.65
C CYS A 77 -4.31 -1.63 -6.18
N ASN A 78 -3.16 -2.24 -5.91
CA ASN A 78 -2.71 -2.58 -4.55
C ASN A 78 -2.19 -1.36 -3.77
N ILE A 79 -2.21 -0.15 -4.34
CA ILE A 79 -1.85 1.09 -3.62
C ILE A 79 -2.70 1.30 -2.36
N ALA A 80 -3.95 0.84 -2.38
CA ALA A 80 -4.83 0.90 -1.21
C ALA A 80 -4.27 0.07 -0.03
N HIS A 81 -3.58 -1.04 -0.29
CA HIS A 81 -2.94 -1.84 0.76
C HIS A 81 -1.79 -1.09 1.42
N VAL A 82 -0.96 -0.39 0.62
CA VAL A 82 0.09 0.48 1.14
C VAL A 82 -0.53 1.59 2.00
N ALA A 83 -1.58 2.26 1.50
CA ALA A 83 -2.26 3.33 2.21
C ALA A 83 -2.80 2.90 3.57
N ARG A 84 -3.46 1.73 3.65
CA ARG A 84 -3.99 1.19 4.92
C ARG A 84 -2.89 0.99 5.96
N ILE A 85 -1.80 0.34 5.56
CA ILE A 85 -0.66 0.11 6.48
C ILE A 85 -0.04 1.44 6.91
N VAL A 86 0.26 2.34 5.98
CA VAL A 86 0.95 3.61 6.31
C VAL A 86 0.07 4.50 7.18
N ARG A 87 -1.26 4.54 6.95
CA ARG A 87 -2.20 5.27 7.81
C ARG A 87 -2.09 4.83 9.25
N GLN A 88 -2.08 3.52 9.52
CA GLN A 88 -1.96 3.00 10.89
C GLN A 88 -0.64 3.36 11.56
N LEU A 89 0.42 3.54 10.78
CA LEU A 89 1.73 3.93 11.31
C LEU A 89 1.80 5.42 11.62
N VAL A 90 1.34 6.27 10.68
CA VAL A 90 1.61 7.72 10.71
C VAL A 90 0.43 8.54 11.23
N ALA A 91 -0.81 8.09 11.02
CA ALA A 91 -2.03 8.81 11.40
C ALA A 91 -3.17 7.84 11.79
N PRO A 92 -3.00 7.01 12.85
CA PRO A 92 -3.93 5.93 13.19
C PRO A 92 -5.35 6.42 13.50
N GLU A 93 -5.48 7.63 14.03
CA GLU A 93 -6.77 8.26 14.36
C GLU A 93 -7.47 8.92 13.16
N MET A 94 -6.78 9.07 12.03
CA MET A 94 -7.33 9.71 10.84
C MET A 94 -8.18 8.71 10.04
N PRO A 95 -9.41 9.07 9.61
CA PRO A 95 -10.20 8.24 8.70
C PRO A 95 -9.45 7.92 7.41
N PHE A 96 -9.70 6.74 6.82
CA PHE A 96 -8.97 6.28 5.64
C PHE A 96 -9.09 7.23 4.45
N GLU A 97 -10.30 7.74 4.18
CA GLU A 97 -10.57 8.70 3.11
C GLU A 97 -9.77 9.99 3.29
N ALA A 98 -9.87 10.62 4.47
CA ALA A 98 -9.12 11.84 4.80
C ALA A 98 -7.59 11.65 4.68
N PHE A 99 -7.07 10.49 5.10
CA PHE A 99 -5.65 10.16 4.92
C PHE A 99 -5.28 10.07 3.43
N THR A 100 -6.10 9.40 2.61
CA THR A 100 -5.83 9.30 1.17
C THR A 100 -5.92 10.64 0.46
N GLU A 101 -6.84 11.52 0.85
CA GLU A 101 -6.94 12.89 0.35
C GLU A 101 -5.68 13.69 0.66
N ALA A 102 -5.21 13.64 1.92
CA ALA A 102 -4.00 14.34 2.35
C ALA A 102 -2.76 13.89 1.55
N VAL A 103 -2.56 12.58 1.38
CA VAL A 103 -1.40 12.05 0.63
C VAL A 103 -1.54 12.27 -0.88
N CYS A 104 -2.76 12.26 -1.41
CA CYS A 104 -3.03 12.66 -2.80
C CYS A 104 -2.67 14.13 -3.01
N ALA A 105 -3.11 15.02 -2.12
CA ALA A 105 -2.80 16.45 -2.16
C ALA A 105 -1.29 16.71 -2.11
N ASN A 106 -0.53 15.97 -1.28
CA ASN A 106 0.93 16.03 -1.29
C ASN A 106 1.51 15.71 -2.67
N SER A 107 1.01 14.65 -3.30
CA SER A 107 1.47 14.19 -4.61
C SER A 107 1.10 15.17 -5.71
N LEU A 108 -0.11 15.74 -5.71
CA LEU A 108 -0.53 16.76 -6.68
C LEU A 108 0.25 18.07 -6.53
N ARG A 109 0.62 18.45 -5.31
CA ARG A 109 1.50 19.59 -5.05
C ARG A 109 2.92 19.38 -5.62
N MET A 110 3.43 18.15 -5.54
CA MET A 110 4.75 17.79 -6.08
C MET A 110 4.74 17.62 -7.62
N PHE A 111 3.63 17.10 -8.16
CA PHE A 111 3.46 16.83 -9.59
C PHE A 111 2.31 17.67 -10.18
N PRO A 112 2.46 19.01 -10.25
CA PRO A 112 1.37 19.94 -10.58
C PRO A 112 0.78 19.74 -11.98
N LEU A 113 1.53 19.15 -12.92
CA LEU A 113 1.04 18.82 -14.26
C LEU A 113 -0.05 17.73 -14.25
N MET A 114 -0.17 16.96 -13.16
CA MET A 114 -1.27 16.00 -12.98
C MET A 114 -2.55 16.65 -12.47
N ALA A 115 -2.48 17.82 -11.82
CA ALA A 115 -3.64 18.53 -11.29
C ALA A 115 -4.40 19.35 -12.35
N ALA A 116 -3.80 19.54 -13.55
CA ALA A 116 -4.32 20.40 -14.60
C ALA A 116 -5.13 19.66 -15.69
N LYS A 117 -5.56 18.42 -15.44
CA LYS A 117 -6.45 17.63 -16.31
C LYS A 117 -7.71 17.24 -15.56
#